data_AF-A0A699SJQ0-F1
#
_entry.id   AF-A0A699SJQ0-F1
#
_cell.length_a   1.000
_cell.length_b   1.000
_cell.length_c   1.000
_cell.angle_alpha   90.00
_cell.angle_beta   90.00
_cell.angle_gamma   90.00
#
_symmetry.space_group_name_H-M   'P 1'
#
loop_
_entity.id
_entity.type
_entity.pdbx_description
1 polymer ?
#
loop_
_entity_poly.entity_id
_entity_poly.type
_entity_poly.pdbx_seq_one_letter_code
_entity_poly.pdbx_strand_id
1 'polypeptide(L)'
;ISLAVVALVSLVIITSNKSKVPLANPPDRFQTVFSRQVEFMTHGLEVIENARKRYGKQPYRLITNVGEQLVLPSLYAQTIRNEKALHFGTTFAQVNYADSFCEELQAYSGPRIFTAI
;
A
#
# COMPACT_ATOMS: atom_id res chain seq x y z
N ILE A 1 11.81 -12.31 11.79
CA ILE A 1 10.50 -12.09 12.43
C ILE A 1 10.66 -12.18 13.93
N SER A 2 11.05 -11.08 14.57
CA SER A 2 10.95 -11.01 16.03
C SER A 2 9.47 -11.03 16.41
N LEU A 3 9.12 -11.81 17.43
CA LEU A 3 7.77 -11.82 17.99
C LEU A 3 7.30 -10.39 18.32
N ALA A 4 8.21 -9.51 18.73
CA ALA A 4 7.92 -8.12 19.03
C ALA A 4 7.54 -7.29 17.80
N VAL A 5 8.11 -7.58 16.62
CA VAL A 5 7.79 -6.84 15.38
C VAL A 5 6.44 -7.28 14.83
N VAL A 6 6.14 -8.58 14.85
CA VAL A 6 4.79 -9.08 14.52
C VAL A 6 3.78 -8.59 15.54
N ALA A 7 4.12 -8.61 16.83
CA ALA A 7 3.25 -8.06 17.85
C ALA A 7 3.04 -6.56 17.64
N LEU A 8 4.04 -5.77 17.26
CA LEU A 8 3.89 -4.35 16.97
C LEU A 8 3.01 -4.11 15.74
N VAL A 9 3.25 -4.81 14.63
CA VAL A 9 2.44 -4.65 13.41
C VAL A 9 1.01 -5.14 13.65
N SER A 10 0.82 -6.31 14.26
CA SER A 10 -0.50 -6.83 14.61
C SER A 10 -1.20 -5.96 15.64
N LEU A 11 -0.50 -5.47 16.66
CA LEU A 11 -1.06 -4.55 17.65
C LEU A 11 -1.44 -3.23 16.98
N VAL A 12 -0.64 -2.68 16.08
CA VAL A 12 -0.99 -1.48 15.32
C VAL A 12 -2.20 -1.73 14.44
N ILE A 13 -2.29 -2.87 13.75
CA ILE A 13 -3.44 -3.22 12.91
C ILE A 13 -4.71 -3.38 13.77
N ILE A 14 -4.63 -4.15 14.86
CA ILE A 14 -5.75 -4.46 15.77
C ILE A 14 -6.19 -3.24 16.58
N THR A 15 -5.25 -2.41 17.05
CA THR A 15 -5.55 -1.19 17.81
C THR A 15 -5.80 0.03 16.94
N SER A 16 -5.50 -0.04 15.62
CA SER A 16 -6.00 0.93 14.66
C SER A 16 -7.51 0.73 14.49
N ASN A 17 -8.25 1.30 15.44
CA ASN A 17 -9.60 1.75 15.14
C ASN A 17 -9.50 2.54 13.84
N LYS A 18 -10.15 2.06 12.78
CA LYS A 18 -10.21 2.76 11.48
C LYS A 18 -10.57 4.25 11.65
N SER A 19 -11.24 4.63 12.75
CA SER A 19 -11.54 6.03 13.08
C SER A 19 -10.34 6.92 13.42
N LYS A 20 -9.18 6.38 13.84
CA LYS A 20 -8.02 7.20 14.28
C LYS A 20 -7.04 7.54 13.16
N VAL A 21 -6.97 6.74 12.10
CA VAL A 21 -6.10 7.02 10.94
C VAL A 21 -6.94 7.70 9.86
N PRO A 22 -6.59 8.94 9.46
CA PRO A 22 -7.42 9.72 8.55
C PRO A 22 -7.47 9.08 7.16
N LEU A 23 -8.65 9.10 6.53
CA LEU A 23 -8.82 8.69 5.14
C LEU A 23 -8.57 9.92 4.24
N ALA A 24 -7.61 9.81 3.32
CA ALA A 24 -7.15 10.94 2.52
C ALA A 24 -8.12 11.34 1.39
N ASN A 25 -8.83 10.36 0.83
CA ASN A 25 -9.80 10.52 -0.25
C ASN A 25 -11.16 9.89 0.14
N PRO A 26 -11.87 10.44 1.13
CA PRO A 26 -13.18 9.92 1.50
C PRO A 26 -14.16 10.02 0.32
N PRO A 27 -15.08 9.05 0.15
CA PRO A 27 -16.18 9.21 -0.78
C PRO A 27 -17.02 10.42 -0.39
N ASP A 28 -17.49 11.18 -1.39
CA ASP A 28 -18.47 12.23 -1.15
C ASP A 28 -19.83 11.64 -0.71
N ARG A 29 -20.75 12.49 -0.19
CA ARG A 29 -22.00 12.02 0.45
C ARG A 29 -22.86 11.08 -0.39
N PHE A 30 -22.75 11.15 -1.72
CA PHE A 30 -23.48 10.31 -2.68
C PHE A 30 -22.56 9.42 -3.51
N GLN A 31 -21.27 9.41 -3.21
CA GLN A 31 -20.27 8.63 -3.93
C GLN A 31 -20.04 7.29 -3.25
N THR A 32 -19.98 6.23 -4.04
CA THR A 32 -19.63 4.90 -3.52
C THR A 32 -18.11 4.75 -3.41
N VAL A 33 -17.67 3.82 -2.55
CA VAL A 33 -16.26 3.44 -2.48
C VAL A 33 -15.76 2.97 -3.84
N PHE A 34 -16.55 2.18 -4.57
CA PHE A 34 -16.20 1.71 -5.92
C PHE A 34 -15.95 2.87 -6.90
N SER A 35 -16.80 3.92 -6.87
CA SER A 35 -16.59 5.11 -7.69
C SER A 35 -15.25 5.80 -7.37
N ARG A 36 -14.86 5.90 -6.09
CA ARG A 36 -13.53 6.40 -5.70
C ARG A 36 -12.38 5.50 -6.18
N GLN A 37 -12.56 4.17 -6.20
CA GLN A 37 -11.56 3.25 -6.75
C GLN A 37 -11.35 3.47 -8.25
N VAL A 38 -12.43 3.68 -9.01
CA VAL A 38 -12.35 3.99 -10.45
C VAL A 38 -11.71 5.36 -10.68
N GLU A 39 -12.06 6.38 -9.89
CA GLU A 39 -11.45 7.71 -9.96
C GLU A 39 -9.94 7.67 -9.67
N PHE A 40 -9.52 6.80 -8.76
CA PHE A 40 -8.10 6.58 -8.46
C PHE A 40 -7.33 6.03 -9.67
N MET A 41 -7.97 5.29 -10.57
CA MET A 41 -7.29 4.78 -11.77
C MET A 41 -6.87 5.89 -12.73
N THR A 42 -7.59 7.02 -12.74
CA THR A 42 -7.30 8.15 -13.62
C THR A 42 -6.53 9.27 -12.93
N HIS A 43 -6.81 9.51 -11.64
CA HIS A 43 -6.23 10.62 -10.86
C HIS A 43 -5.33 10.16 -9.70
N GLY A 44 -4.94 8.88 -9.67
CA GLY A 44 -4.24 8.29 -8.52
C GLY A 44 -2.95 8.99 -8.12
N LEU A 45 -2.15 9.46 -9.08
CA LEU A 45 -0.91 10.18 -8.81
C LEU A 45 -1.16 11.50 -8.06
N GLU A 46 -2.13 12.29 -8.53
CA GLU A 46 -2.52 13.54 -7.89
C GLU A 46 -3.07 13.29 -6.48
N VAL A 47 -3.91 12.25 -6.33
CA VAL A 47 -4.47 11.83 -5.05
C VAL A 47 -3.36 11.46 -4.05
N ILE A 48 -2.34 10.71 -4.48
CA ILE A 48 -1.19 10.35 -3.64
C ILE A 48 -0.37 11.60 -3.29
N GLU A 49 -0.07 12.47 -4.26
CA GLU A 49 0.74 13.66 -4.03
C GLU A 49 0.07 14.62 -3.03
N ASN A 50 -1.23 14.85 -3.21
CA ASN A 50 -2.03 15.67 -2.31
C ASN A 50 -2.11 15.08 -0.90
N ALA A 51 -2.27 13.75 -0.79
CA ALA A 51 -2.25 13.07 0.50
C ALA A 51 -0.87 13.20 1.20
N ARG A 52 0.22 13.01 0.45
CA ARG A 52 1.59 13.15 0.97
C ARG A 52 1.87 14.57 1.46
N LYS A 53 1.44 15.60 0.72
CA LYS A 53 1.54 17.01 1.14
C LYS A 53 0.72 17.28 2.41
N ARG A 54 -0.48 16.72 2.51
CA ARG A 54 -1.41 16.94 3.63
C ARG A 54 -0.95 16.27 4.93
N TYR A 55 -0.49 15.03 4.86
CA TYR A 55 -0.20 14.22 6.05
C TYR A 55 1.29 14.14 6.40
N GLY A 56 2.19 14.42 5.44
CA GLY A 56 3.63 14.53 5.67
C GLY A 56 4.22 13.28 6.34
N LYS A 57 4.51 13.38 7.64
CA LYS A 57 5.10 12.31 8.47
C LYS A 57 4.06 11.45 9.21
N GLN A 58 2.77 11.70 9.00
CA GLN A 58 1.69 10.94 9.65
C GLN A 58 1.20 9.81 8.74
N PRO A 59 0.84 8.64 9.29
CA PRO A 59 0.17 7.60 8.53
C PRO A 59 -1.23 8.05 8.11
N TYR A 60 -1.67 7.61 6.94
CA TYR A 60 -3.01 7.88 6.42
C TYR A 60 -3.53 6.69 5.63
N ARG A 61 -4.85 6.64 5.42
CA ARG A 61 -5.51 5.62 4.59
C ARG A 61 -5.88 6.20 3.24
N LEU A 62 -5.93 5.35 2.24
CA LEU A 62 -6.20 5.74 0.86
C LEU A 62 -7.05 4.69 0.16
N ILE A 63 -8.16 5.08 -0.44
CA ILE A 63 -8.91 4.22 -1.36
C ILE A 63 -8.17 4.23 -2.70
N THR A 64 -7.62 3.10 -3.10
CA THR A 64 -6.94 2.88 -4.38
C THR A 64 -7.81 2.04 -5.32
N ASN A 65 -7.32 1.74 -6.52
CA ASN A 65 -8.00 0.87 -7.49
C ASN A 65 -8.21 -0.57 -7.00
N VAL A 66 -7.58 -0.98 -5.88
CA VAL A 66 -7.72 -2.31 -5.28
C VAL A 66 -8.35 -2.27 -3.88
N GLY A 67 -8.86 -1.10 -3.46
CA GLY A 67 -9.50 -0.91 -2.16
C GLY A 67 -8.72 0.00 -1.20
N GLU A 68 -9.09 -0.02 0.08
CA GLU A 68 -8.48 0.84 1.10
C GLU A 68 -7.12 0.31 1.55
N GLN A 69 -6.08 1.14 1.43
CA GLN A 69 -4.71 0.83 1.83
C GLN A 69 -4.21 1.79 2.91
N LEU A 70 -3.39 1.29 3.84
CA LEU A 70 -2.67 2.09 4.81
C LEU A 70 -1.33 2.54 4.22
N VAL A 71 -1.09 3.84 4.17
CA VAL A 71 0.18 4.42 3.74
C VAL A 71 0.98 4.80 4.98
N LEU A 72 2.18 4.23 5.09
CA LEU A 72 3.12 4.53 6.15
C LEU A 72 4.14 5.57 5.70
N PRO A 73 4.60 6.46 6.60
CA PRO A 73 5.69 7.39 6.32
C PRO A 73 6.96 6.68 5.88
N SER A 74 7.75 7.33 5.01
CA SER A 74 9.00 6.77 4.48
C SER A 74 10.05 6.45 5.55
N LEU A 75 9.95 7.04 6.75
CA LEU A 75 10.77 6.69 7.92
C LEU A 75 10.71 5.19 8.25
N TYR A 76 9.57 4.54 7.99
CA TYR A 76 9.39 3.11 8.24
C TYR A 76 9.94 2.23 7.11
N ALA A 77 10.29 2.79 5.95
CA ALA A 77 10.69 2.02 4.78
C ALA A 77 11.96 1.20 5.03
N GLN A 78 12.96 1.77 5.72
CA GLN A 78 14.20 1.05 6.07
C GLN A 78 13.93 -0.09 7.06
N THR A 79 13.11 0.17 8.08
CA THR A 79 12.73 -0.84 9.09
C THR A 79 11.97 -2.01 8.44
N ILE A 80 11.02 -1.72 7.56
CA ILE A 80 10.24 -2.73 6.84
C ILE A 80 11.14 -3.53 5.90
N ARG A 81 12.00 -2.87 5.12
CA ARG A 81 12.90 -3.52 4.16
C ARG A 81 13.89 -4.47 4.83
N ASN A 82 14.41 -4.10 6.00
CA ASN A 82 15.46 -4.86 6.68
C ASN A 82 14.91 -5.96 7.60
N GLU A 83 13.60 -5.97 7.85
CA GLU A 83 12.97 -7.03 8.62
C GLU A 83 12.78 -8.27 7.74
N LYS A 84 13.56 -9.32 8.02
CA LYS A 84 13.52 -10.61 7.30
C LYS A 84 12.12 -11.23 7.21
N ALA A 85 11.21 -10.87 8.11
CA ALA A 85 9.80 -11.26 8.08
C ALA A 85 8.99 -10.73 6.90
N LEU A 86 9.38 -9.55 6.43
CA LEU A 86 8.64 -8.75 5.46
C LEU A 86 9.33 -8.81 4.09
N HIS A 87 10.22 -9.78 3.89
CA HIS A 87 10.79 -10.10 2.59
C HIS A 87 9.71 -10.66 1.66
N PHE A 88 9.11 -9.79 0.85
CA PHE A 88 8.09 -10.13 -0.12
C PHE A 88 8.52 -11.20 -1.15
N GLY A 89 9.82 -11.39 -1.37
CA GLY A 89 10.35 -12.38 -2.32
C GLY A 89 10.16 -13.85 -1.92
N THR A 90 9.99 -14.16 -0.62
CA THR A 90 9.79 -15.55 -0.17
C THR A 90 8.32 -15.91 0.04
N THR A 91 7.43 -14.92 0.14
CA THR A 91 6.00 -15.15 0.44
C THR A 91 5.19 -15.43 -0.83
N PHE A 92 5.55 -14.84 -1.98
CA PHE A 92 4.91 -15.17 -3.27
C PHE A 92 5.37 -16.50 -3.86
N ALA A 93 6.50 -17.05 -3.41
CA ALA A 93 6.97 -18.36 -3.84
C ALA A 93 6.19 -19.54 -3.21
N GLN A 94 5.35 -19.28 -2.19
CA GLN A 94 4.54 -20.31 -1.52
C GLN A 94 3.07 -20.33 -1.98
N VAL A 95 2.65 -19.38 -2.80
CA VAL A 95 1.33 -19.41 -3.46
C VAL A 95 1.58 -19.79 -4.91
N ASN A 96 1.35 -21.07 -5.24
CA ASN A 96 1.49 -21.65 -6.58
C ASN A 96 0.70 -20.88 -7.66
N TYR A 97 1.31 -19.84 -8.23
CA TYR A 97 1.02 -19.23 -9.54
C TYR A 97 2.30 -18.59 -10.11
N ALA A 98 3.46 -19.22 -9.88
CA ALA A 98 4.77 -18.68 -10.28
C ALA A 98 5.12 -18.91 -11.76
N ASP A 99 4.26 -19.56 -12.55
CA ASP A 99 4.57 -19.86 -13.96
C ASP A 99 3.99 -18.84 -14.94
N SER A 100 2.96 -18.06 -14.58
CA SER A 100 2.27 -17.14 -15.52
C SER A 100 2.81 -15.70 -15.49
N PHE A 101 3.20 -15.19 -14.31
CA PHE A 101 3.67 -13.80 -14.18
C PHE A 101 5.14 -13.61 -14.59
N CYS A 102 5.94 -14.69 -14.65
CA CYS A 102 7.35 -14.60 -15.00
C CYS A 102 7.59 -14.48 -16.52
N GLU A 103 6.73 -15.05 -17.36
CA GLU A 103 6.81 -14.89 -18.82
C GLU A 103 6.48 -13.45 -19.25
N GLU A 104 5.47 -12.83 -18.64
CA GLU A 104 5.01 -11.49 -19.02
C GLU A 104 6.04 -10.40 -18.68
N LEU A 105 6.81 -10.59 -17.60
CA LEU A 105 7.89 -9.67 -17.21
C LEU A 105 9.17 -9.83 -18.05
N GLN A 106 9.40 -10.98 -18.68
CA GLN A 106 10.51 -11.16 -19.62
C GLN A 106 10.18 -10.63 -21.02
N ALA A 107 8.89 -10.62 -21.41
CA ALA A 107 8.42 -10.07 -22.68
C ALA A 107 8.38 -8.51 -22.69
N TYR A 108 8.33 -7.87 -21.53
CA TYR A 108 8.21 -6.40 -21.44
C TYR A 108 9.58 -5.69 -21.41
N SER A 109 10.11 -5.41 -22.61
CA SER A 109 11.26 -4.51 -22.83
C SER A 109 10.84 -3.01 -22.79
N GLY A 110 10.04 -2.62 -21.80
CA GLY A 110 9.59 -1.24 -21.60
C GLY A 110 10.36 -0.52 -20.48
N PRO A 111 10.44 0.83 -20.51
CA PRO A 111 11.26 1.59 -19.55
C PRO A 111 10.82 1.33 -18.11
N ARG A 112 11.81 0.98 -17.28
CA ARG A 112 11.65 0.62 -15.87
C ARG A 112 11.12 1.81 -15.07
N ILE A 113 9.82 1.86 -14.83
CA ILE A 113 9.21 2.77 -13.85
C ILE A 113 8.66 1.92 -12.71
N PHE A 114 9.56 1.31 -11.93
CA PHE A 114 9.23 0.93 -10.56
C PHE A 114 9.61 2.11 -9.67
N THR A 115 8.71 3.08 -9.57
CA THR A 115 8.73 4.03 -8.46
C THR A 115 8.22 3.28 -7.24
N ALA A 116 9.10 3.10 -6.25
CA ALA A 116 8.71 2.67 -4.92
C ALA A 116 7.76 3.74 -4.34
N ILE A 117 6.50 3.33 -4.14
CA ILE A 117 5.45 4.15 -3.51
C ILE A 117 5.73 4.21 -2.01
#